data_AF-K0FMB4-F1
#
_entry.id   AF-K0FMB4-F1
#
_cell.length_a   1.000
_cell.length_b   1.000
_cell.length_c   1.000
_cell.angle_alpha   90.00
_cell.angle_beta   90.00
_cell.angle_gamma   90.00
#
_symmetry.space_group_name_H-M   'P 1'
#
loop_
_entity.id
_entity.type
_entity.pdbx_description
1 polymer ?
#
loop_
_entity_poly.entity_id
_entity_poly.type
_entity_poly.pdbx_seq_one_letter_code
_entity_poly.pdbx_strand_id
1 'polypeptide(L)' 'VYSAGIEAHGVNPNAIKAMNEVNIDITNQTSDIIDANILNSADLVVTLCSHADSVCPSTPPHVNRVHWGF' A
#
# COMPACT_ATOMS: atom_id res chain seq x y z
N VAL A 1 -1.19 -10.50 0.58
CA VAL A 1 -0.57 -9.17 0.81
C VAL A 1 -0.95 -8.30 -0.36
N TYR A 2 -1.49 -7.11 -0.09
CA TYR A 2 -1.97 -6.18 -1.10
C TYR A 2 -1.36 -4.81 -0.86
N SER A 3 -1.29 -3.98 -1.91
CA SER A 3 -0.85 -2.59 -1.85
C SER A 3 -1.81 -1.72 -2.65
N ALA A 4 -2.06 -0.51 -2.17
CA ALA A 4 -2.87 0.47 -2.87
C ALA A 4 -2.49 1.89 -2.44
N GLY A 5 -2.80 2.87 -3.29
CA GLY A 5 -2.64 4.29 -3.01
C GLY A 5 -3.97 5.05 -3.02
N ILE A 6 -3.96 6.27 -2.48
CA ILE A 6 -5.05 7.23 -2.68
C ILE A 6 -5.22 7.51 -4.18
N GLU A 7 -4.09 7.51 -4.90
CA GLU A 7 -4.00 7.60 -6.35
C GLU A 7 -3.10 6.48 -6.88
N ALA A 8 -3.24 6.14 -8.16
CA ALA A 8 -2.42 5.14 -8.83
C ALA A 8 -1.77 5.73 -10.08
N HIS A 9 -0.43 5.67 -10.14
CA HIS A 9 0.38 6.25 -11.21
C HIS A 9 1.28 5.23 -11.92
N GLY A 10 1.02 3.94 -11.69
CA GLY A 10 1.88 2.84 -12.15
C GLY A 10 3.03 2.56 -11.18
N VAL A 11 3.63 1.37 -11.30
CA VAL A 11 4.78 0.99 -10.48
C VAL A 11 6.01 1.74 -10.97
N ASN A 12 6.72 2.42 -10.05
CA ASN A 12 7.90 3.20 -10.40
C ASN A 12 9.03 2.27 -10.93
N PRO A 13 9.58 2.51 -12.13
CA PRO A 13 10.66 1.70 -12.68
C PRO A 13 11.90 1.61 -11.78
N ASN A 14 12.19 2.66 -11.01
CA ASN A 14 13.30 2.65 -10.05
C ASN A 14 13.00 1.76 -8.84
N ALA A 15 11.73 1.61 -8.44
CA ALA A 15 11.36 0.66 -7.40
C ALA A 15 11.54 -0.79 -7.89
N ILE A 16 11.15 -1.07 -9.14
CA ILE A 16 11.41 -2.39 -9.77
C ILE A 16 12.91 -2.68 -9.77
N LYS A 17 13.72 -1.70 -10.18
CA LYS A 17 15.18 -1.83 -10.18
C LYS A 17 15.73 -2.10 -8.77
N ALA A 18 15.33 -1.30 -7.78
CA ALA A 18 15.81 -1.44 -6.40
C ALA A 18 15.44 -2.80 -5.77
N MET A 19 14.24 -3.32 -6.03
CA MET A 19 13.84 -4.65 -5.53
C MET A 19 14.58 -5.77 -6.26
N ASN A 20 14.84 -5.63 -7.56
CA ASN A 20 15.64 -6.58 -8.31
C ASN A 20 17.11 -6.64 -7.83
N GLU A 21 17.69 -5.53 -7.34
CA GLU A 21 19.05 -5.52 -6.75
C GLU A 21 19.17 -6.47 -5.53
N VAL A 22 18.06 -6.76 -4.87
CA VAL A 22 17.98 -7.70 -3.74
C VAL A 22 17.24 -9.02 -4.09
N ASN A 23 17.13 -9.34 -5.38
CA ASN A 23 16.48 -10.55 -5.92
C ASN A 23 14.98 -10.69 -5.59
N ILE A 24 14.25 -9.58 -5.48
CA ILE A 24 12.80 -9.57 -5.30
C ILE A 24 12.15 -9.01 -6.58
N ASP A 25 11.41 -9.85 -7.30
CA ASP A 25 10.70 -9.45 -8.51
C ASP A 25 9.32 -8.85 -8.18
N ILE A 26 9.14 -7.58 -8.56
CA ILE A 26 7.86 -6.87 -8.44
C ILE A 26 7.29 -6.44 -9.81
N THR A 27 7.84 -6.94 -10.93
CA THR A 27 7.47 -6.52 -12.29
C THR A 27 6.00 -6.80 -12.65
N ASN A 28 5.41 -7.83 -12.04
CA ASN A 28 4.01 -8.20 -12.24
C ASN A 28 3.05 -7.54 -11.22
N GLN A 29 3.56 -6.69 -10.32
CA GLN A 29 2.71 -5.93 -9.42
C GLN A 29 2.09 -4.73 -10.13
N THR A 30 0.95 -4.28 -9.62
CA THR A 30 0.17 -3.17 -10.16
C THR A 30 0.11 -2.02 -9.16
N SER A 31 -0.04 -0.81 -9.67
CA SER A 31 -0.38 0.35 -8.85
C SER A 31 -1.90 0.47 -8.86
N ASP A 32 -2.53 0.16 -7.73
CA ASP A 32 -3.98 0.13 -7.59
C ASP A 32 -4.47 1.27 -6.68
N ILE A 33 -5.70 1.74 -6.94
CA ILE A 33 -6.41 2.64 -6.03
C ILE A 33 -6.99 1.82 -4.88
N ILE A 34 -7.10 2.40 -3.68
CA ILE A 34 -7.70 1.73 -2.53
C ILE A 34 -9.08 1.16 -2.87
N ASP A 35 -9.23 -0.15 -2.67
CA ASP A 35 -10.51 -0.85 -2.69
C ASP A 35 -11.08 -0.91 -1.27
N ALA A 36 -12.31 -0.42 -1.10
CA ALA A 36 -12.96 -0.35 0.21
C ALA A 36 -13.28 -1.74 0.80
N ASN A 37 -13.54 -2.75 -0.03
CA ASN A 37 -13.80 -4.11 0.45
C ASN A 37 -12.53 -4.74 0.99
N ILE A 38 -11.40 -4.57 0.29
CA ILE A 38 -10.09 -5.04 0.78
C ILE A 38 -9.72 -4.30 2.06
N LEU A 39 -9.86 -2.97 2.07
CA LEU A 39 -9.54 -2.14 3.23
C LEU A 39 -10.37 -2.55 4.47
N ASN A 40 -11.66 -2.80 4.29
CA ASN A 40 -12.58 -3.11 5.40
C ASN A 40 -12.50 -4.57 5.88
N SER A 41 -11.81 -5.45 5.15
CA SER A 41 -11.65 -6.87 5.49
C SER A 41 -10.22 -7.25 5.88
N ALA A 42 -9.28 -6.28 5.84
CA ALA A 42 -7.89 -6.51 6.19
C ALA A 42 -7.71 -6.76 7.70
N ASP A 43 -6.82 -7.68 8.06
CA ASP A 43 -6.43 -7.87 9.46
C ASP A 43 -5.54 -6.71 9.97
N LEU A 44 -4.73 -6.14 9.07
CA LEU A 44 -3.78 -5.06 9.33
C LEU A 44 -3.67 -4.13 8.12
N VAL A 45 -3.73 -2.83 8.37
CA VAL A 45 -3.47 -1.77 7.39
C VAL A 45 -2.25 -0.98 7.84
N VAL A 46 -1.26 -0.85 6.96
CA VAL A 46 -0.01 -0.13 7.20
C VAL A 46 0.04 1.10 6.30
N THR A 47 0.08 2.30 6.89
CA THR A 47 0.27 3.56 6.14
C THR A 47 1.74 3.93 6.10
N LEU A 48 2.27 4.23 4.91
CA LEU A 48 3.72 4.42 4.68
C LEU A 48 4.17 5.89 4.65
N CYS A 49 3.23 6.82 4.49
CA CYS A 49 3.51 8.26 4.52
C CYS A 49 2.45 8.99 5.35
N SER A 50 2.80 10.15 5.92
CA SER A 50 1.87 10.89 6.79
C SER A 50 0.64 11.43 6.04
N HIS A 51 0.75 11.63 4.71
CA HIS A 51 -0.40 11.98 3.88
C HIS A 51 -1.38 10.81 3.76
N ALA A 52 -0.88 9.60 3.51
CA ALA A 52 -1.72 8.40 3.51
C ALA A 52 -2.33 8.17 4.90
N ASP A 53 -1.58 8.38 5.98
CA ASP A 53 -2.11 8.19 7.33
C ASP A 53 -3.30 9.10 7.65
N SER A 54 -3.22 10.37 7.21
CA SER A 54 -4.25 11.37 7.45
C SER A 54 -5.44 11.29 6.50
N VAL A 55 -5.25 10.85 5.25
CA VAL A 55 -6.29 10.84 4.21
C VAL A 55 -6.90 9.45 4.00
N CYS A 56 -6.24 8.36 4.44
CA CYS A 56 -6.78 7.02 4.28
C CYS A 56 -8.17 6.88 4.93
N PRO A 57 -9.14 6.27 4.23
CA PRO A 57 -10.48 6.07 4.77
C PRO A 57 -10.49 5.37 6.13
N SER A 58 -11.50 5.68 6.94
CA SER A 58 -11.69 4.97 8.22
C SER A 58 -11.96 3.49 7.98
N THR A 59 -11.36 2.64 8.81
CA THR A 59 -11.56 1.20 8.78
C THR A 59 -12.50 0.76 9.91
N PRO A 60 -13.13 -0.43 9.79
CA PRO A 60 -13.88 -1.02 10.89
C PRO A 60 -13.02 -1.29 12.14
N PRO A 61 -13.61 -1.40 13.34
CA PRO A 61 -12.87 -1.58 14.60
C PRO A 61 -12.02 -2.85 14.69
N HIS A 62 -12.33 -3.89 13.90
CA HIS A 62 -11.57 -5.14 13.88
C HIS A 62 -10.29 -5.05 13.04
N VAL A 63 -10.16 -4.02 12.21
CA VAL A 63 -8.98 -3.80 11.35
C VAL A 63 -7.93 -3.06 12.17
N ASN A 64 -6.77 -3.69 12.37
CA ASN A 64 -5.67 -3.03 13.04
C ASN A 64 -5.02 -2.02 12.09
N ARG A 65 -4.70 -0.81 12.58
CA ARG A 65 -4.01 0.23 11.80
C ARG A 65 -2.70 0.61 12.45
N VAL A 66 -1.63 0.66 11.66
CA VAL A 66 -0.31 1.15 12.09
C VAL A 66 0.27 2.10 11.05
N HIS A 67 1.10 3.04 11.51
CA HIS A 67 1.81 3.97 10.64
C HIS A 67 3.32 3.69 10.70
N TRP A 68 3.93 3.38 9.56
CA TRP A 68 5.37 3.21 9.38
C TRP A 68 5.87 4.25 8.39
N GLY A 69 6.20 5.45 8.88
CA GLY A 69 6.69 6.55 8.05
C GLY A 69 8.09 6.27 7.49
N PHE A 70 8.27 6.55 6.19
CA PHE A 70 9.55 6.54 5.47
C PHE A 70 9.82 7.89 4.82
#